data_AF-A0A9E0HDP2-F1
#
_entry.id   AF-A0A9E0HDP2-F1
#
_cell.length_a   1.000
_cell.length_b   1.000
_cell.length_c   1.000
_cell.angle_alpha   90.00
_cell.angle_beta   90.00
_cell.angle_gamma   90.00
#
_symmetry.space_group_name_H-M   'P 1'
#
loop_
_entity.id
_entity.type
_entity.pdbx_description
1 polymer ?
#
loop_
_entity_poly.entity_id
_entity_poly.type
_entity_poly.pdbx_seq_one_letter_code
_entity_poly.pdbx_strand_id
1 'polypeptide(L)'
;MRPAWSSFLVVTVAALALGCSKAGEESRTKRSPAAPPPASSEVPADLAIRVAVDGVAQPPIDAARLRAQPADFADTERRAWRLSSLVPAFDAPGRVIEAVGAGGMTLKFDRPATPAAPTPVLFLTRRGDVVVALVDPAQPFPDYHGQGGRLRRPGDAQPHLSPVTALLVTR
;
A
#
# COMPACT_ATOMS: atom_id res chain seq x y z
N MET A 1 -74.02 15.81 -38.12
CA MET A 1 -75.20 15.26 -37.41
C MET A 1 -74.88 13.83 -37.00
N ARG A 2 -75.03 13.50 -35.71
CA ARG A 2 -74.84 12.14 -35.16
C ARG A 2 -76.08 11.27 -35.43
N PRO A 3 -75.90 9.94 -35.56
CA PRO A 3 -76.48 9.01 -34.58
C PRO A 3 -75.42 7.95 -34.17
N ALA A 4 -75.23 7.58 -32.89
CA ALA A 4 -76.09 6.93 -31.90
C ALA A 4 -76.14 5.39 -32.03
N TRP A 5 -75.82 4.73 -30.90
CA TRP A 5 -75.97 3.29 -30.56
C TRP A 5 -74.99 2.31 -31.23
N SER A 6 -74.45 1.25 -30.60
CA SER A 6 -74.97 0.40 -29.53
C SER A 6 -73.85 -0.20 -28.66
N SER A 7 -74.24 -0.50 -27.42
CA SER A 7 -73.54 -1.27 -26.41
C SER A 7 -73.26 -2.74 -26.79
N PHE A 8 -72.47 -3.38 -25.93
CA PHE A 8 -72.18 -4.82 -25.77
C PHE A 8 -71.03 -5.37 -26.62
N LEU A 9 -69.94 -5.81 -25.98
CA LEU A 9 -69.86 -7.13 -25.36
C LEU A 9 -68.57 -7.24 -24.53
N VAL A 10 -68.72 -7.68 -23.29
CA VAL A 10 -67.64 -8.12 -22.41
C VAL A 10 -67.14 -9.47 -22.92
N VAL A 11 -65.83 -9.61 -23.16
CA VAL A 11 -65.16 -10.91 -23.26
C VAL A 11 -64.00 -10.91 -22.28
N THR A 12 -64.24 -11.53 -21.13
CA THR A 12 -63.26 -11.89 -20.12
C THR A 12 -62.42 -13.05 -20.65
N VAL A 13 -61.12 -12.86 -20.82
CA VAL A 13 -60.15 -13.96 -20.95
C VAL A 13 -59.24 -13.92 -19.74
N ALA A 14 -59.55 -14.77 -18.76
CA ALA A 14 -58.64 -15.15 -17.71
C ALA A 14 -57.82 -16.36 -18.18
N ALA A 15 -56.51 -16.20 -18.34
CA ALA A 15 -55.58 -17.33 -18.40
C ALA A 15 -54.11 -16.89 -18.16
N LEU A 16 -53.62 -17.26 -16.98
CA LEU A 16 -52.33 -17.97 -16.77
C LEU A 16 -51.02 -17.32 -17.27
N ALA A 17 -50.26 -16.74 -16.32
CA ALA A 17 -48.81 -16.96 -16.18
C ALA A 17 -48.28 -16.33 -14.87
N LEU A 18 -48.70 -16.86 -13.73
CA LEU A 18 -47.92 -16.74 -12.47
C LEU A 18 -46.72 -17.68 -12.61
N GLY A 19 -45.57 -17.14 -13.03
CA GLY A 19 -44.39 -17.98 -13.25
C GLY A 19 -43.16 -17.25 -13.73
N CYS A 20 -42.72 -16.20 -13.03
CA CYS A 20 -41.33 -15.74 -13.12
C CYS A 20 -40.60 -16.17 -11.86
N SER A 21 -40.04 -17.38 -11.96
CA SER A 21 -39.00 -18.02 -11.19
C SER A 21 -38.21 -17.12 -10.24
N LYS A 22 -38.58 -17.21 -8.96
CA LYS A 22 -37.70 -17.01 -7.81
C LYS A 22 -36.68 -18.16 -7.81
N ALA A 23 -35.60 -18.02 -8.58
CA ALA A 23 -34.47 -18.95 -8.58
C ALA A 23 -33.20 -18.21 -8.99
N GLY A 24 -32.26 -18.08 -8.05
CA GLY A 24 -30.93 -17.53 -8.32
C GLY A 24 -30.32 -16.65 -7.23
N GLU A 25 -30.80 -16.70 -5.99
CA GLU A 25 -30.18 -15.98 -4.86
C GLU A 25 -29.41 -16.92 -3.90
N GLU A 26 -28.96 -18.07 -4.39
CA GLU A 26 -28.11 -19.00 -3.64
C GLU A 26 -26.76 -19.14 -4.34
N SER A 27 -25.83 -18.19 -4.15
CA SER A 27 -24.41 -18.41 -4.46
C SER A 27 -23.44 -17.32 -3.97
N ARG A 28 -23.87 -16.23 -3.30
CA ARG A 28 -22.95 -15.14 -2.91
C ARG A 28 -22.30 -15.30 -1.53
N THR A 29 -22.84 -16.15 -0.66
CA THR A 29 -22.41 -16.23 0.76
C THR A 29 -21.41 -17.34 1.06
N LYS A 30 -21.01 -18.15 0.07
CA LYS A 30 -19.99 -19.21 0.21
C LYS A 30 -18.78 -18.99 -0.69
N ARG A 31 -18.43 -17.74 -1.02
CA ARG A 31 -17.05 -17.48 -1.41
C ARG A 31 -16.23 -17.59 -0.13
N SER A 32 -15.67 -18.79 0.10
CA SER A 32 -14.57 -18.96 1.04
C SER A 32 -13.65 -17.76 0.87
N PRO A 33 -13.25 -17.05 1.94
CA PRO A 33 -12.24 -16.02 1.83
C PRO A 33 -11.11 -16.60 1.00
N ALA A 34 -10.74 -15.91 -0.09
CA ALA A 34 -9.57 -16.30 -0.85
C ALA A 34 -8.46 -16.57 0.15
N ALA A 35 -7.76 -17.71 -0.01
CA ALA A 35 -6.68 -18.09 0.87
C ALA A 35 -5.80 -16.85 1.11
N PRO A 36 -5.43 -16.54 2.36
CA PRO A 36 -4.60 -15.38 2.63
C PRO A 36 -3.39 -15.44 1.69
N PRO A 37 -3.02 -14.31 1.06
CA PRO A 37 -1.88 -14.30 0.15
C PRO A 37 -0.67 -14.94 0.83
N PRO A 38 0.13 -15.73 0.11
CA PRO A 38 1.24 -16.46 0.69
C PRO A 38 2.14 -15.49 1.47
N ALA A 39 2.50 -15.90 2.69
CA ALA A 39 3.13 -15.07 3.71
C ALA A 39 4.62 -14.75 3.47
N SER A 40 5.07 -14.69 2.21
CA SER A 40 6.45 -14.33 1.90
C SER A 40 6.49 -12.91 1.33
N SER A 41 6.94 -11.97 2.14
CA SER A 41 7.40 -10.66 1.68
C SER A 41 8.69 -10.84 0.90
N GLU A 42 8.59 -11.28 -0.36
CA GLU A 42 9.74 -11.36 -1.24
C GLU A 42 10.10 -9.97 -1.76
N VAL A 43 11.39 -9.68 -1.89
CA VAL A 43 11.85 -8.43 -2.51
C VAL A 43 11.49 -8.49 -3.99
N PRO A 44 10.78 -7.49 -4.56
CA PRO A 44 10.44 -7.47 -5.98
C PRO A 44 11.68 -7.65 -6.86
N ALA A 45 11.63 -8.58 -7.81
CA ALA A 45 12.80 -8.94 -8.62
C ALA A 45 13.27 -7.81 -9.55
N ASP A 46 12.35 -6.94 -9.96
CA ASP A 46 12.56 -5.78 -10.81
C ASP A 46 12.81 -4.48 -10.02
N LEU A 47 13.00 -4.57 -8.69
CA LEU A 47 13.28 -3.40 -7.87
C LEU A 47 14.55 -2.69 -8.34
N ALA A 48 14.43 -1.40 -8.65
CA ALA A 48 15.55 -0.52 -8.97
C ALA A 48 15.27 0.91 -8.48
N ILE A 49 15.78 1.25 -7.30
CA ILE A 49 15.68 2.60 -6.74
C ILE A 49 16.94 3.36 -7.09
N ARG A 50 16.81 4.47 -7.82
CA ARG A 50 17.96 5.32 -8.17
C ARG A 50 18.52 5.98 -6.91
N VAL A 51 19.84 6.10 -6.82
CA VAL A 51 20.49 6.82 -5.71
C VAL A 51 21.38 7.91 -6.27
N ALA A 52 21.31 9.11 -5.71
CA ALA A 52 22.25 10.18 -6.01
C ALA A 52 22.68 10.88 -4.72
N VAL A 53 23.95 11.30 -4.67
CA VAL A 53 24.54 12.05 -3.57
C VAL A 53 25.13 13.33 -4.15
N ASP A 54 24.64 14.49 -3.72
CA ASP A 54 25.05 15.79 -4.26
C ASP A 54 24.94 15.86 -5.80
N GLY A 55 23.88 15.26 -6.35
CA GLY A 55 23.65 15.16 -7.80
C GLY A 55 24.49 14.12 -8.53
N VAL A 56 25.45 13.46 -7.85
CA VAL A 56 26.27 12.39 -8.42
C VAL A 56 25.55 11.05 -8.29
N ALA A 57 25.30 10.39 -9.42
CA ALA A 57 24.67 9.07 -9.44
C ALA A 57 25.52 8.03 -8.69
N GLN A 58 24.84 7.18 -7.93
CA GLN A 58 25.41 6.06 -7.18
C GLN A 58 24.81 4.74 -7.68
N PRO A 59 25.41 3.58 -7.34
CA PRO A 59 24.77 2.30 -7.60
C PRO A 59 23.35 2.25 -7.02
N PRO A 60 22.35 1.78 -7.79
CA PRO A 60 20.98 1.73 -7.33
C PRO A 60 20.81 0.81 -6.11
N ILE A 61 19.69 0.95 -5.43
CA ILE A 61 19.20 -0.07 -4.50
C ILE A 61 18.31 -1.00 -5.29
N ASP A 62 18.86 -2.16 -5.65
CA ASP A 62 18.16 -3.20 -6.40
C ASP A 62 17.82 -4.41 -5.52
N ALA A 63 17.12 -5.37 -6.12
CA ALA A 63 16.69 -6.58 -5.44
C ALA A 63 17.87 -7.41 -4.92
N ALA A 64 18.98 -7.50 -5.67
CA ALA A 64 20.15 -8.27 -5.28
C ALA A 64 20.84 -7.65 -4.06
N ARG A 65 21.00 -6.33 -4.07
CA ARG A 65 21.56 -5.56 -2.96
C ARG A 65 20.73 -5.69 -1.68
N LEU A 66 19.40 -5.56 -1.77
CA LEU A 66 18.53 -5.72 -0.59
C LEU A 66 18.53 -7.16 -0.05
N ARG A 67 18.62 -8.17 -0.91
CA ARG A 67 18.73 -9.57 -0.45
C ARG A 67 20.09 -9.87 0.20
N ALA A 68 21.16 -9.24 -0.29
CA ALA A 68 22.51 -9.41 0.25
C ALA A 68 22.72 -8.66 1.58
N GLN A 69 21.99 -7.58 1.81
CA GLN A 69 22.10 -6.76 3.01
C GLN A 69 21.09 -7.20 4.09
N PRO A 70 21.55 -7.57 5.30
CA PRO A 70 20.65 -7.82 6.43
C PRO A 70 19.74 -6.62 6.69
N ALA A 71 18.47 -6.88 6.98
CA ALA A 71 17.55 -5.84 7.41
C ALA A 71 17.93 -5.34 8.81
N ASP A 72 17.88 -4.02 9.02
CA ASP A 72 18.11 -3.42 10.35
C ASP A 72 16.98 -3.76 11.33
N PHE A 73 15.78 -4.01 10.79
CA PHE A 73 14.63 -4.52 11.52
C PHE A 73 13.99 -5.66 10.73
N ALA A 74 13.69 -6.78 11.39
CA ALA A 74 12.98 -7.89 10.77
C ALA A 74 12.05 -8.60 11.76
N ASP A 75 10.90 -9.04 11.25
CA ASP A 75 10.07 -10.10 11.85
C ASP A 75 9.79 -11.17 10.80
N THR A 76 8.85 -12.09 11.06
CA THR A 76 8.50 -13.17 10.13
C THR A 76 7.83 -12.69 8.84
N GLU A 77 7.22 -11.50 8.84
CA GLU A 77 6.41 -10.97 7.73
C GLU A 77 7.02 -9.73 7.07
N ARG A 78 7.86 -8.98 7.79
CA ARG A 78 8.30 -7.62 7.44
C ARG A 78 9.80 -7.48 7.59
N ARG A 79 10.36 -6.64 6.72
CA ARG A 79 11.77 -6.24 6.75
C ARG A 79 11.88 -4.75 6.52
N ALA A 80 12.78 -4.10 7.25
CA ALA A 80 13.08 -2.69 7.04
C ALA A 80 14.58 -2.44 7.16
N TRP A 81 15.08 -1.59 6.27
CA TRP A 81 16.46 -1.15 6.23
C TRP A 81 16.51 0.34 6.50
N ARG A 82 17.34 0.79 7.43
CA ARG A 82 17.59 2.22 7.66
C ARG A 82 18.14 2.84 6.39
N LEU A 83 17.65 4.03 6.03
CA LEU A 83 18.18 4.73 4.87
C LEU A 83 19.66 5.08 5.03
N SER A 84 20.16 5.27 6.26
CA SER A 84 21.59 5.46 6.53
C SER A 84 22.41 4.18 6.29
N SER A 85 21.85 3.00 6.54
CA SER A 85 22.49 1.71 6.23
C SER A 85 22.56 1.45 4.73
N LEU A 86 21.54 1.90 3.96
CA LEU A 86 21.50 1.75 2.51
C LEU A 86 22.27 2.85 1.77
N VAL A 87 22.31 4.07 2.31
CA VAL A 87 22.99 5.22 1.72
C VAL A 87 23.86 5.88 2.79
N PRO A 88 25.08 5.36 3.05
CA PRO A 88 25.92 5.85 4.15
C PRO A 88 26.24 7.35 4.11
N ALA A 89 26.22 7.97 2.92
CA ALA A 89 26.39 9.41 2.76
C ALA A 89 25.31 10.23 3.50
N PHE A 90 24.13 9.67 3.75
CA PHE A 90 23.06 10.31 4.53
C PHE A 90 23.41 10.45 6.02
N ASP A 91 24.34 9.64 6.56
CA ASP A 91 24.70 9.74 7.99
C ASP A 91 25.64 10.93 8.29
N ALA A 92 26.11 11.66 7.27
CA ALA A 92 26.90 12.86 7.51
C ALA A 92 26.06 14.01 8.13
N PRO A 93 26.64 14.87 9.00
CA PRO A 93 25.93 15.99 9.59
C PRO A 93 25.36 16.96 8.54
N GLY A 94 24.15 17.48 8.81
CA GLY A 94 23.47 18.45 7.94
C GLY A 94 22.95 17.87 6.63
N ARG A 95 22.92 16.55 6.47
CA ARG A 95 22.37 15.90 5.28
C ARG A 95 20.87 15.68 5.39
N VAL A 96 20.21 15.86 4.26
CA VAL A 96 18.80 15.51 4.06
C VAL A 96 18.75 14.43 2.98
N ILE A 97 17.87 13.44 3.17
CA ILE A 97 17.53 12.48 2.13
C ILE A 97 16.11 12.71 1.64
N GLU A 98 15.97 12.89 0.34
CA GLU A 98 14.70 13.06 -0.35
C GLU A 98 14.34 11.75 -1.07
N ALA A 99 13.26 11.13 -0.61
CA ALA A 99 12.65 9.99 -1.29
C ALA A 99 11.67 10.51 -2.34
N VAL A 100 11.82 10.07 -3.58
CA VAL A 100 10.98 10.47 -4.72
C VAL A 100 10.14 9.29 -5.15
N GLY A 101 8.82 9.48 -5.20
CA GLY A 101 7.85 8.47 -5.58
C GLY A 101 7.33 8.67 -6.99
N ALA A 102 6.32 7.87 -7.36
CA ALA A 102 5.61 8.05 -8.62
C ALA A 102 5.00 9.46 -8.74
N GLY A 103 4.97 9.99 -9.96
CA GLY A 103 4.41 11.32 -10.22
C GLY A 103 5.20 12.50 -9.62
N GLY A 104 6.43 12.27 -9.15
CA GLY A 104 7.29 13.32 -8.59
C GLY A 104 6.95 13.73 -7.15
N MET A 105 6.15 12.94 -6.43
CA MET A 105 5.90 13.17 -5.01
C MET A 105 7.19 12.95 -4.21
N THR A 106 7.44 13.80 -3.21
CA THR A 106 8.69 13.80 -2.46
C THR A 106 8.45 13.77 -0.96
N LEU A 107 9.20 12.95 -0.23
CA LEU A 107 9.33 13.02 1.22
C LEU A 107 10.78 13.33 1.58
N LYS A 108 10.99 14.30 2.47
CA LYS A 108 12.31 14.69 2.96
C LYS A 108 12.49 14.23 4.39
N PHE A 109 13.65 13.67 4.68
CA PHE A 109 14.01 13.19 6.01
C PHE A 109 15.36 13.75 6.41
N ASP A 110 15.40 14.35 7.59
CA ASP A 110 16.64 14.68 8.27
C ASP A 110 17.25 13.42 8.88
N ARG A 111 18.57 13.47 9.11
CA ARG A 111 19.25 12.47 9.92
C ARG A 111 18.58 12.39 11.30
N PRO A 112 18.25 11.18 11.82
CA PRO A 112 17.73 11.03 13.17
C PRO A 112 18.66 11.67 14.20
N ALA A 113 18.11 12.52 15.07
CA ALA A 113 18.90 13.25 16.07
C ALA A 113 19.54 12.33 17.13
N THR A 114 18.89 11.19 17.40
CA THR A 114 19.37 10.16 18.32
C THR A 114 19.04 8.77 17.78
N PRO A 115 19.71 7.70 18.26
CA PRO A 115 19.41 6.33 17.86
C PRO A 115 17.98 5.86 18.19
N ALA A 116 17.33 6.50 19.17
CA ALA A 116 15.97 6.20 19.60
C ALA A 116 14.90 7.05 18.89
N ALA A 117 15.30 8.10 18.15
CA ALA A 117 14.36 8.90 17.38
C ALA A 117 13.77 8.08 16.21
N PRO A 118 12.54 8.40 15.75
CA PRO A 118 11.98 7.82 14.55
C PRO A 118 12.98 7.88 13.38
N THR A 119 13.20 6.75 12.73
CA THR A 119 14.25 6.57 11.74
C THR A 119 13.65 6.32 10.36
N PRO A 120 14.14 7.01 9.31
CA PRO A 120 13.65 6.76 7.97
C PRO A 120 14.19 5.42 7.47
N VAL A 121 13.29 4.61 6.94
CA VAL A 121 13.58 3.26 6.46
C VAL A 121 13.03 3.04 5.06
N LEU A 122 13.69 2.15 4.32
CA LEU A 122 13.08 1.41 3.24
C LEU A 122 12.40 0.18 3.85
N PHE A 123 11.10 0.03 3.64
CA PHE A 123 10.27 -0.96 4.29
C PHE A 123 9.65 -1.89 3.26
N LEU A 124 9.84 -3.19 3.43
CA LEU A 124 9.18 -4.23 2.65
C LEU A 124 7.95 -4.71 3.40
N THR A 125 6.78 -4.42 2.84
CA THR A 125 5.51 -4.84 3.43
C THR A 125 5.25 -6.32 3.21
N ARG A 126 4.31 -6.88 3.99
CA ARG A 126 3.80 -8.24 3.80
C ARG A 126 3.23 -8.51 2.40
N ARG A 127 2.87 -7.46 1.65
CA ARG A 127 2.32 -7.56 0.28
C ARG A 127 3.40 -7.55 -0.80
N GLY A 128 4.67 -7.42 -0.42
CA GLY A 128 5.78 -7.27 -1.36
C GLY A 128 6.03 -5.83 -1.81
N ASP A 129 5.26 -4.85 -1.29
CA ASP A 129 5.47 -3.45 -1.62
C ASP A 129 6.72 -2.90 -0.91
N VAL A 130 7.54 -2.12 -1.64
CA VAL A 130 8.68 -1.40 -1.08
C VAL A 130 8.30 0.07 -0.91
N VAL A 131 8.31 0.55 0.33
CA VAL A 131 7.90 1.90 0.69
C VAL A 131 9.00 2.61 1.47
N VAL A 132 9.00 3.95 1.45
CA VAL A 132 9.80 4.73 2.41
C VAL A 132 8.87 5.26 3.50
N ALA A 133 9.25 5.08 4.76
CA ALA A 133 8.50 5.53 5.92
C ALA A 133 9.43 5.90 7.08
N LEU A 134 8.89 6.58 8.10
CA LEU A 134 9.53 6.67 9.42
C LEU A 134 9.08 5.48 10.26
N VAL A 135 9.96 4.92 11.08
CA VAL A 135 9.59 3.89 12.07
C VAL A 135 10.18 4.24 13.44
N ASP A 136 9.47 3.89 14.51
CA ASP A 136 10.03 3.91 15.86
C ASP A 136 11.02 2.73 16.01
N PRO A 137 12.31 2.97 16.32
CA PRO A 137 13.27 1.87 16.50
C PRO A 137 12.92 0.90 17.63
N ALA A 138 12.17 1.33 18.66
CA ALA A 138 11.74 0.48 19.77
C ALA A 138 10.55 -0.40 19.40
N GLN A 139 9.74 0.05 18.44
CA GLN A 139 8.59 -0.69 17.93
C GLN A 139 8.47 -0.48 16.41
N PRO A 140 9.37 -1.07 15.61
CA PRO A 140 9.43 -0.81 14.15
C PRO A 140 8.22 -1.39 13.41
N PHE A 141 7.50 -2.30 14.07
CA PHE A 141 6.51 -3.18 13.49
C PHE A 141 5.28 -3.34 14.42
N PRO A 142 4.55 -2.26 14.76
CA PRO A 142 3.40 -2.38 15.66
C PRO A 142 2.32 -3.30 15.07
N ASP A 143 1.49 -3.87 15.92
CA ASP A 143 0.44 -4.84 15.54
C ASP A 143 -0.73 -4.18 14.80
N TYR A 144 -0.83 -2.84 14.83
CA TYR A 144 -1.94 -2.09 14.24
C TYR A 144 -1.43 -0.92 13.38
N HIS A 145 -1.74 -1.01 12.08
CA HIS A 145 -1.42 -0.01 11.04
C HIS A 145 -2.68 0.51 10.33
N GLY A 146 -3.84 0.43 10.99
CA GLY A 146 -5.12 0.80 10.37
C GLY A 146 -5.18 2.29 10.03
N GLN A 147 -5.87 2.64 8.94
CA GLN A 147 -6.37 4.00 8.79
C GLN A 147 -7.18 4.34 10.04
N GLY A 148 -6.78 5.43 10.70
CA GLY A 148 -7.39 5.89 11.93
C GLY A 148 -8.89 6.07 11.78
N GLY A 149 -9.60 5.94 12.89
CA GLY A 149 -11.04 6.20 12.94
C GLY A 149 -11.93 4.97 12.92
N ARG A 150 -11.44 3.79 12.50
CA ARG A 150 -12.15 2.54 12.83
C ARG A 150 -11.93 2.23 14.31
N LEU A 151 -13.01 2.04 15.05
CA LEU A 151 -13.01 1.75 16.50
C LEU A 151 -12.43 2.87 17.38
N ARG A 152 -12.46 4.14 16.93
CA ARG A 152 -11.93 5.33 17.65
C ARG A 152 -10.43 5.25 17.99
N ARG A 153 -9.66 4.43 17.27
CA ARG A 153 -8.20 4.39 17.42
C ARG A 153 -7.56 5.41 16.48
N PRO A 154 -6.55 6.17 16.95
CA PRO A 154 -5.70 6.95 16.06
C PRO A 154 -5.13 6.04 14.97
N GLY A 155 -5.06 6.56 13.75
CA GLY A 155 -4.42 5.84 12.64
C GLY A 155 -2.93 5.95 12.75
N ASP A 156 -2.23 5.16 11.94
CA ASP A 156 -0.85 5.47 11.67
C ASP A 156 -0.78 6.80 10.90
N ALA A 157 -0.20 7.82 11.55
CA ALA A 157 -0.03 9.15 10.98
C ALA A 157 1.29 9.29 10.23
N GLN A 158 2.12 8.23 10.18
CA GLN A 158 3.44 8.31 9.59
C GLN A 158 3.35 8.44 8.07
N PRO A 159 4.00 9.46 7.48
CA PRO A 159 4.03 9.63 6.05
C PRO A 159 4.77 8.44 5.42
N HIS A 160 4.16 7.84 4.41
CA HIS A 160 4.79 6.79 3.61
C HIS A 160 4.70 7.11 2.12
N LEU A 161 5.69 6.66 1.37
CA LEU A 161 5.79 6.87 -0.08
C LEU A 161 5.93 5.53 -0.79
N SER A 162 5.00 5.25 -1.73
CA SER A 162 4.96 4.04 -2.53
C SER A 162 4.43 4.30 -3.94
N PRO A 163 5.04 3.77 -5.01
CA PRO A 163 6.37 3.17 -5.02
C PRO A 163 7.45 4.25 -4.86
N VAL A 164 8.59 3.91 -4.27
CA VAL A 164 9.78 4.77 -4.28
C VAL A 164 10.61 4.51 -5.54
N THR A 165 11.06 5.58 -6.19
CA THR A 165 11.79 5.55 -7.46
C THR A 165 13.21 6.12 -7.37
N ALA A 166 13.45 7.01 -6.41
CA ALA A 166 14.79 7.54 -6.13
C ALA A 166 14.98 7.95 -4.67
N LEU A 167 16.25 7.93 -4.25
CA LEU A 167 16.75 8.54 -3.02
C LEU A 167 17.85 9.55 -3.37
N LEU A 168 17.65 10.81 -2.98
CA LEU A 168 18.56 11.91 -3.29
C LEU A 168 19.10 12.47 -1.98
N VAL A 169 20.41 12.44 -1.79
CA VAL A 169 21.07 13.02 -0.61
C VAL A 169 21.65 14.38 -0.97
N THR A 170 21.27 15.41 -0.22
CA THR A 170 21.80 16.77 -0.36
C THR A 170 22.36 17.26 0.98
N ARG A 171 23.11 18.37 0.94
CA ARG A 171 23.38 19.20 2.13
C ARG A 171 22.19 20.10 2.43
#